data_AF-A0A9P9JM84-F1
#
_entry.id   AF-A0A9P9JM84-F1
#
_cell.length_a   1.000
_cell.length_b   1.000
_cell.length_c   1.000
_cell.angle_alpha   90.00
_cell.angle_beta   90.00
_cell.angle_gamma   90.00
#
_symmetry.space_group_name_H-M   'P 1'
#
loop_
_entity.id
_entity.type
_entity.pdbx_description
1 polymer ?
#
loop_
_entity_poly.entity_id
_entity_poly.type
_entity_poly.pdbx_seq_one_letter_code
_entity_poly.pdbx_strand_id
1 'polypeptide(L)'
;MPSPSSSVHYSLEGMADRHGKKTFRQLKLKQSCLDGLERTIQRQQGLVRHIWLNIELRPYTCRCCRECESLTWTHMNNKIILDAISKLFSVLSTWKPTREGLTLEQNAYSPSDSQHWCKNWYFGAPDKDNILDPERPLQNDATEIDDPNHGWRNGMQIDPPNNDAIRRPHATVSIKIPKETPKVEAVTAFLLRRQCRRQWDPSTLSCLWKKLPQLESIMYEPWQLYDKDIQYLLWEPGYLELINTPT
;
A
#
# COMPACT_ATOMS: atom_id res chain seq x y z
N MET A 1 5.51 -38.92 12.49
CA MET A 1 5.52 -37.95 11.39
C MET A 1 5.48 -36.56 12.01
N PRO A 2 6.55 -35.75 11.91
CA PRO A 2 6.57 -34.43 12.52
C PRO A 2 5.85 -33.41 11.62
N SER A 3 4.97 -32.64 12.25
CA SER A 3 4.17 -31.56 11.68
C SER A 3 5.06 -30.42 11.16
N PRO A 4 4.71 -29.76 10.04
CA PRO A 4 5.44 -28.59 9.58
C PRO A 4 5.08 -27.39 10.47
N SER A 5 6.05 -26.95 11.28
CA SER A 5 6.02 -25.67 11.96
C SER A 5 6.09 -24.56 10.92
N SER A 6 4.97 -23.91 10.65
CA SER A 6 4.88 -22.73 9.79
C SER A 6 5.62 -21.55 10.44
N SER A 7 6.89 -21.36 10.09
CA SER A 7 7.64 -20.15 10.42
C SER A 7 7.09 -18.99 9.59
N VAL A 8 6.29 -18.14 10.22
CA VAL A 8 5.86 -16.86 9.65
C VAL A 8 7.10 -15.96 9.54
N HIS A 9 7.58 -15.74 8.33
CA HIS A 9 8.67 -14.80 8.06
C HIS A 9 8.15 -13.37 8.24
N TYR A 10 8.57 -12.71 9.32
CA TYR A 10 8.46 -11.27 9.48
C TYR A 10 9.74 -10.63 8.95
N SER A 11 9.66 -9.69 7.99
CA SER A 11 10.75 -8.75 7.76
C SER A 11 10.67 -7.64 8.80
N LEU A 12 11.29 -7.89 9.96
CA LEU A 12 11.62 -6.87 10.94
C LEU A 12 12.87 -6.14 10.44
N GLU A 13 12.71 -5.24 9.48
CA GLU A 13 13.80 -4.34 9.09
C GLU A 13 13.93 -3.24 10.16
N GLY A 14 14.75 -3.50 11.16
CA GLY A 14 15.29 -2.48 12.05
C GLY A 14 16.68 -2.11 11.56
N MET A 15 16.91 -0.84 11.25
CA MET A 15 18.27 -0.28 11.25
C MET A 15 18.84 -0.51 12.66
N ALA A 16 19.83 -1.41 12.76
CA ALA A 16 20.46 -1.75 14.02
C ALA A 16 21.24 -0.53 14.54
N ASP A 17 20.90 -0.07 15.75
CA ASP A 17 21.86 0.70 16.53
C ASP A 17 22.96 -0.25 17.05
N ARG A 18 24.09 0.32 17.46
CA ARG A 18 25.29 -0.40 17.90
C ARG A 18 25.09 -1.32 19.14
N HIS A 19 23.86 -1.54 19.63
CA HIS A 19 23.58 -2.36 20.82
C HIS A 19 22.46 -3.42 20.64
N GLY A 20 22.10 -3.81 19.42
CA GLY A 20 21.34 -5.05 19.19
C GLY A 20 19.88 -5.05 19.65
N LYS A 21 19.24 -3.88 19.81
CA LYS A 21 17.78 -3.77 19.95
C LYS A 21 17.16 -3.58 18.57
N LYS A 22 16.41 -4.58 18.09
CA LYS A 22 15.53 -4.41 16.93
C LYS A 22 14.56 -3.25 17.22
N THR A 23 14.67 -2.16 16.48
CA THR A 23 13.90 -0.94 16.69
C THR A 23 12.46 -1.17 16.21
N PHE A 24 11.55 -1.51 17.13
CA PHE A 24 10.09 -1.62 16.90
C PHE A 24 9.41 -0.29 16.51
N ARG A 25 10.18 0.70 16.05
CA ARG A 25 9.69 2.04 15.73
C ARG A 25 8.85 2.05 14.46
N GLN A 26 9.18 1.19 13.49
CA GLN A 26 8.44 1.05 12.23
C GLN A 26 8.05 -0.41 12.00
N LEU A 27 6.81 -0.63 11.58
CA LEU A 27 6.28 -1.93 11.20
C LEU A 27 5.84 -1.89 9.73
N LYS A 28 6.48 -2.70 8.90
CA LYS A 28 6.01 -2.97 7.53
C LYS A 28 5.15 -4.24 7.57
N LEU A 29 3.87 -4.13 7.26
CA LEU A 29 2.89 -5.20 7.43
C LEU A 29 2.26 -5.59 6.10
N LYS A 30 2.24 -6.88 5.78
CA LYS A 30 1.30 -7.45 4.79
C LYS A 30 -0.02 -7.76 5.48
N GLN A 31 -1.13 -7.84 4.73
CA GLN A 31 -2.43 -8.17 5.31
C GLN A 31 -2.48 -9.55 5.99
N SER A 32 -1.63 -10.49 5.56
CA SER A 32 -1.46 -11.81 6.17
C SER A 32 -0.84 -11.77 7.57
N CYS A 33 -0.14 -10.69 7.92
CA CYS A 33 0.51 -10.52 9.22
C CYS A 33 -0.42 -9.97 10.30
N LEU A 34 -1.61 -9.46 9.93
CA LEU A 34 -2.51 -8.76 10.85
C LEU A 34 -3.03 -9.66 11.98
N ASP A 35 -3.31 -10.94 11.70
CA ASP A 35 -3.78 -11.88 12.73
C ASP A 35 -2.68 -12.23 13.77
N GLY A 36 -1.41 -11.96 13.45
CA GLY A 36 -0.27 -12.10 14.37
C GLY A 36 0.05 -10.82 15.14
N LEU A 37 -0.32 -9.65 14.58
CA LEU A 37 -0.04 -8.33 15.15
C LEU A 37 -0.63 -8.18 16.56
N GLU A 38 -1.90 -8.53 16.70
CA GLU A 38 -2.65 -8.44 17.97
C GLU A 38 -1.96 -9.20 19.10
N ARG A 39 -1.49 -10.42 18.81
CA ARG A 39 -0.84 -11.30 19.79
C ARG A 39 0.58 -10.86 20.14
N THR A 40 1.30 -10.27 19.18
CA THR A 40 2.76 -10.09 19.29
C THR A 40 3.13 -8.72 19.84
N ILE A 41 2.37 -7.67 19.52
CA ILE A 41 2.78 -6.27 19.77
C ILE A 41 2.04 -5.62 20.94
N GLN A 42 1.11 -6.32 21.58
CA GLN A 42 0.32 -5.79 22.71
C GLN A 42 1.17 -5.10 23.80
N ARG A 43 2.34 -5.66 24.14
CA ARG A 43 3.24 -5.12 25.19
C ARG A 43 4.19 -4.01 24.68
N GLN A 44 4.37 -3.90 23.37
CA GLN A 44 5.36 -3.03 22.73
C GLN A 44 4.72 -1.96 21.85
N GLN A 45 3.38 -1.90 21.80
CA GLN A 45 2.61 -0.92 21.01
C GLN A 45 3.06 0.53 21.24
N GLY A 46 3.46 0.88 22.47
CA GLY A 46 3.93 2.23 22.81
C GLY A 46 5.29 2.63 22.21
N LEU A 47 6.04 1.66 21.64
CA LEU A 47 7.31 1.90 20.94
C LEU A 47 7.11 2.12 19.43
N VAL A 48 5.96 1.70 18.90
CA VAL A 48 5.64 1.79 17.48
C VAL A 48 5.23 3.22 17.15
N ARG A 49 5.89 3.81 16.15
CA ARG A 49 5.64 5.17 15.67
C ARG A 49 5.12 5.20 14.24
N HIS A 50 5.38 4.15 13.46
CA HIS A 50 4.96 4.08 12.08
C HIS A 50 4.52 2.67 11.73
N ILE A 51 3.29 2.52 11.25
CA ILE A 51 2.80 1.30 10.60
C ILE A 51 2.62 1.58 9.13
N TRP A 52 3.31 0.82 8.30
CA TRP A 52 3.11 0.79 6.86
C TRP A 52 2.37 -0.49 6.49
N LEU A 53 1.08 -0.37 6.20
CA LEU A 53 0.24 -1.47 5.72
C LEU A 53 0.36 -1.57 4.20
N ASN A 54 0.96 -2.65 3.72
CA ASN A 54 1.14 -2.96 2.32
C ASN A 54 0.25 -4.13 1.87
N ILE A 55 -0.83 -3.81 1.17
CA ILE A 55 -1.91 -4.73 0.82
C ILE A 55 -1.63 -5.36 -0.55
N GLU A 56 -1.38 -6.66 -0.57
CA GLU A 56 -1.26 -7.42 -1.83
C GLU A 56 -2.65 -7.76 -2.41
N LEU A 57 -2.92 -7.25 -3.59
CA LEU A 57 -4.12 -7.51 -4.37
C LEU A 57 -3.96 -8.78 -5.20
N ARG A 58 -5.03 -9.19 -5.88
CA ARG A 58 -5.01 -10.42 -6.67
C ARG A 58 -3.95 -10.34 -7.79
N PRO A 59 -3.11 -11.37 -7.96
CA PRO A 59 -2.25 -11.49 -9.12
C PRO A 59 -3.12 -11.70 -10.38
N TYR A 60 -2.63 -11.24 -11.52
CA TYR A 60 -3.24 -11.48 -12.83
C TYR A 60 -2.21 -12.06 -13.80
N THR A 61 -2.69 -12.52 -14.95
CA THR A 61 -1.84 -13.16 -15.96
C THR A 61 -1.78 -12.31 -17.22
N CYS A 62 -0.90 -12.70 -18.16
CA CYS A 62 -0.75 -12.02 -19.45
C CYS A 62 -2.07 -11.97 -20.25
N ARG A 63 -3.04 -12.85 -19.96
CA ARG A 63 -4.37 -12.88 -20.61
C ARG A 63 -5.13 -11.56 -20.49
N CYS A 64 -4.93 -10.78 -19.42
CA CYS A 64 -5.61 -9.49 -19.21
C CYS A 64 -4.64 -8.36 -18.83
N CYS A 65 -3.33 -8.55 -19.01
CA CYS A 65 -2.33 -7.52 -18.68
C CYS A 65 -2.37 -6.28 -19.61
N ARG A 66 -3.10 -6.38 -20.73
CA ARG A 66 -3.35 -5.30 -21.69
C ARG A 66 -4.71 -4.62 -21.48
N GLU A 67 -5.44 -5.04 -20.46
CA GLU A 67 -6.79 -4.57 -20.16
C GLU A 67 -6.79 -3.82 -18.83
N CYS A 68 -7.67 -2.81 -18.73
CA CYS A 68 -7.94 -2.15 -17.47
C CYS A 68 -8.56 -3.14 -16.47
N GLU A 69 -8.57 -2.78 -15.20
CA GLU A 69 -9.19 -3.63 -14.19
C GLU A 69 -10.72 -3.66 -14.40
N SER A 70 -11.27 -4.82 -14.76
CA SER A 70 -12.72 -4.99 -14.91
C SER A 70 -13.46 -4.76 -13.58
N LEU A 71 -14.75 -4.43 -13.64
CA LEU A 71 -15.59 -4.19 -12.46
C LEU A 71 -15.58 -5.34 -11.44
N THR A 72 -15.60 -6.59 -11.91
CA THR A 72 -15.52 -7.77 -11.02
C THR A 72 -14.20 -7.82 -10.27
N TRP A 73 -13.08 -7.53 -10.95
CA TRP A 73 -11.76 -7.46 -10.33
C TRP A 73 -11.65 -6.30 -9.36
N THR A 74 -12.15 -5.11 -9.72
CA THR A 74 -12.21 -3.95 -8.83
C THR A 74 -12.97 -4.29 -7.56
N HIS A 75 -14.14 -4.92 -7.67
CA HIS A 75 -14.93 -5.34 -6.50
C HIS A 75 -14.16 -6.30 -5.60
N MET A 76 -13.50 -7.30 -6.18
CA MET A 76 -12.72 -8.28 -5.43
C MET A 76 -11.50 -7.68 -4.74
N ASN A 77 -10.79 -6.78 -5.40
CA ASN A 77 -9.63 -6.09 -4.84
C ASN A 77 -10.07 -5.10 -3.75
N ASN A 78 -11.15 -4.36 -3.96
CA ASN A 78 -11.76 -3.48 -2.97
C ASN A 78 -12.17 -4.25 -1.71
N LYS A 79 -12.66 -5.49 -1.85
CA LYS A 79 -12.94 -6.36 -0.70
C LYS A 79 -11.67 -6.70 0.09
N ILE A 80 -10.56 -7.04 -0.58
CA ILE A 80 -9.28 -7.32 0.08
C ILE A 80 -8.77 -6.10 0.85
N ILE A 81 -8.84 -4.92 0.23
CA ILE A 81 -8.43 -3.66 0.86
C ILE A 81 -9.29 -3.38 2.09
N LEU A 82 -10.61 -3.49 1.95
CA LEU A 82 -11.54 -3.29 3.05
C LEU A 82 -11.28 -4.25 4.21
N ASP A 83 -11.16 -5.55 3.93
CA ASP A 83 -10.92 -6.57 4.96
C ASP A 83 -9.60 -6.30 5.72
N ALA A 84 -8.53 -5.91 5.01
CA ALA A 84 -7.25 -5.57 5.62
C ALA A 84 -7.33 -4.33 6.52
N ILE A 85 -8.00 -3.27 6.05
CA ILE A 85 -8.21 -2.04 6.83
C ILE A 85 -9.07 -2.32 8.05
N SER A 86 -10.20 -3.00 7.89
CA SER A 86 -11.10 -3.34 9.01
C SER A 86 -10.40 -4.17 10.08
N LYS A 87 -9.57 -5.15 9.68
CA LYS A 87 -8.73 -5.91 10.61
C LYS A 87 -7.72 -5.02 11.33
N LEU A 88 -6.97 -4.20 10.60
CA LEU A 88 -5.97 -3.32 11.21
C LEU A 88 -6.63 -2.33 12.18
N PHE A 89 -7.74 -1.71 11.78
CA PHE A 89 -8.49 -0.78 12.64
C PHE A 89 -9.00 -1.47 13.91
N SER A 90 -9.45 -2.73 13.81
CA SER A 90 -9.84 -3.52 14.99
C SER A 90 -8.67 -3.67 15.97
N VAL A 91 -7.48 -4.02 15.48
CA VAL A 91 -6.28 -4.12 16.33
C VAL A 91 -5.89 -2.76 16.92
N LEU A 92 -5.76 -1.72 16.08
CA LEU A 92 -5.31 -0.41 16.52
C LEU A 92 -6.31 0.32 17.41
N SER A 93 -7.60 -0.06 17.37
CA SER A 93 -8.60 0.51 18.28
C SER A 93 -8.31 0.20 19.75
N THR A 94 -7.52 -0.84 20.04
CA THR A 94 -7.09 -1.21 21.39
C THR A 94 -5.83 -0.46 21.85
N TRP A 95 -5.18 0.29 20.95
CA TRP A 95 -3.93 0.98 21.23
C TRP A 95 -4.21 2.31 21.91
N LYS A 96 -3.43 2.60 22.96
CA LYS A 96 -3.55 3.89 23.66
C LYS A 96 -2.79 4.97 22.89
N PRO A 97 -3.35 6.19 22.75
CA PRO A 97 -2.60 7.33 22.24
C PRO A 97 -1.31 7.53 23.01
N THR A 98 -0.26 7.96 22.30
CA THR A 98 1.03 8.27 22.90
C THR A 98 1.45 9.68 22.51
N ARG A 99 2.33 10.30 23.29
CA ARG A 99 2.79 11.68 23.04
C ARG A 99 3.44 11.88 21.67
N GLU A 100 4.11 10.87 21.15
CA GLU A 100 4.77 10.93 19.83
C GLU A 100 3.83 10.56 18.67
N GLY A 101 2.61 10.11 18.97
CA GLY A 101 1.63 9.69 17.97
C GLY A 101 1.98 8.39 17.24
N LEU A 102 1.13 8.04 16.28
CA LEU A 102 1.29 6.91 15.37
C LEU A 102 0.99 7.36 13.94
N THR A 103 1.94 7.11 13.05
CA THR A 103 1.77 7.29 11.61
C THR A 103 1.22 6.00 10.99
N LEU A 104 0.12 6.12 10.23
CA LEU A 104 -0.43 5.06 9.41
C LEU A 104 -0.16 5.35 7.93
N GLU A 105 0.74 4.59 7.32
CA GLU A 105 0.98 4.60 5.88
C GLU A 105 0.24 3.44 5.22
N GLN A 106 -0.45 3.72 4.11
CA GLN A 106 -1.19 2.72 3.33
C GLN A 106 -0.61 2.55 1.93
N ASN A 107 -0.61 1.30 1.46
CA ASN A 107 -0.27 0.96 0.09
C ASN A 107 -1.09 -0.24 -0.38
N ALA A 108 -1.44 -0.29 -1.66
CA ALA A 108 -2.10 -1.43 -2.27
C ALA A 108 -1.56 -1.66 -3.68
N TYR A 109 -1.22 -2.91 -4.01
CA TYR A 109 -0.61 -3.26 -5.30
C TYR A 109 -0.91 -4.71 -5.67
N SER A 110 -0.95 -5.03 -6.96
CA SER A 110 -0.92 -6.43 -7.39
C SER A 110 0.53 -6.87 -7.55
N PRO A 111 0.94 -8.06 -7.05
CA PRO A 111 2.28 -8.59 -7.31
C PRO A 111 2.61 -8.65 -8.82
N SER A 112 1.58 -8.91 -9.65
CA SER A 112 1.70 -8.99 -11.10
C SER A 112 1.95 -7.65 -11.79
N ASP A 113 1.70 -6.51 -11.14
CA ASP A 113 1.94 -5.19 -11.76
C ASP A 113 3.39 -5.04 -12.21
N SER A 114 4.33 -5.51 -11.40
CA SER A 114 5.76 -5.50 -11.72
C SER A 114 6.26 -6.69 -12.55
N GLN A 115 5.38 -7.64 -12.90
CA GLN A 115 5.72 -8.82 -13.70
C GLN A 115 5.43 -8.62 -15.20
N HIS A 116 4.60 -7.63 -15.54
CA HIS A 116 4.15 -7.34 -16.91
C HIS A 116 4.80 -6.08 -17.47
N TRP A 117 4.01 -5.05 -17.77
CA TRP A 117 4.48 -3.84 -18.44
C TRP A 117 5.27 -2.90 -17.54
N CYS A 118 5.01 -2.91 -16.24
CA CYS A 118 5.51 -1.91 -15.29
C CYS A 118 6.71 -2.43 -14.46
N LYS A 119 7.66 -3.12 -15.10
CA LYS A 119 8.76 -3.83 -14.39
C LYS A 119 9.68 -2.90 -13.59
N ASN A 120 9.92 -1.68 -14.09
CA ASN A 120 10.73 -0.64 -13.43
C ASN A 120 9.95 0.22 -12.43
N TRP A 121 8.67 -0.04 -12.19
CA TRP A 121 7.89 0.74 -11.23
C TRP A 121 8.08 0.21 -9.81
N TYR A 122 8.30 1.13 -8.88
CA TYR A 122 8.29 0.82 -7.45
C TYR A 122 6.85 0.84 -6.90
N PHE A 123 6.45 -0.27 -6.28
CA PHE A 123 5.11 -0.49 -5.70
C PHE A 123 5.15 -0.67 -4.17
N GLY A 124 6.27 -0.37 -3.50
CA GLY A 124 6.38 -0.49 -2.04
C GLY A 124 6.52 -1.91 -1.50
N ALA A 125 6.60 -2.94 -2.35
CA ALA A 125 6.63 -4.35 -1.97
C ALA A 125 7.83 -4.67 -1.04
N PRO A 126 7.64 -5.41 0.08
CA PRO A 126 8.72 -5.66 1.07
C PRO A 126 9.94 -6.36 0.48
N ASP A 127 9.73 -7.19 -0.54
CA ASP A 127 10.79 -7.97 -1.17
C ASP A 127 11.60 -7.12 -2.18
N LYS A 128 11.17 -5.88 -2.43
CA LYS A 128 11.74 -4.93 -3.40
C LYS A 128 12.33 -3.67 -2.76
N ASP A 129 12.39 -3.58 -1.44
CA ASP A 129 13.03 -2.47 -0.72
C ASP A 129 14.52 -2.32 -1.10
N ASN A 130 15.18 -3.42 -1.49
CA ASN A 130 16.55 -3.42 -1.98
C ASN A 130 16.76 -2.77 -3.36
N ILE A 131 15.71 -2.41 -4.10
CA ILE A 131 15.83 -1.77 -5.42
C ILE A 131 16.27 -0.30 -5.29
N LEU A 132 16.06 0.31 -4.11
CA LEU A 132 16.40 1.71 -3.85
C LEU A 132 17.74 1.87 -3.11
N ASP A 133 18.52 0.80 -2.91
CA ASP A 133 19.85 0.88 -2.31
C ASP A 133 20.86 1.46 -3.32
N PRO A 134 21.34 2.70 -3.14
CA PRO A 134 22.30 3.32 -4.07
C PRO A 134 23.68 2.64 -4.05
N GLU A 135 23.98 1.80 -3.05
CA GLU A 135 25.24 1.04 -2.95
C GLU A 135 25.17 -0.36 -3.58
N ARG A 136 24.00 -0.80 -4.06
CA ARG A 136 23.95 -2.02 -4.87
C ARG A 136 24.74 -1.77 -6.16
N PRO A 137 25.79 -2.56 -6.45
CA PRO A 137 26.43 -2.46 -7.74
C PRO A 137 25.38 -2.75 -8.81
N LEU A 138 25.30 -1.87 -9.82
CA LEU A 138 24.57 -2.07 -11.08
C LEU A 138 25.15 -3.29 -11.83
N GLN A 139 25.14 -4.47 -11.22
CA GLN A 139 25.72 -5.67 -11.77
C GLN A 139 24.55 -6.63 -12.05
N ASN A 140 24.16 -6.67 -13.33
CA ASN A 140 23.36 -7.70 -14.00
C ASN A 140 21.81 -7.64 -14.02
N ASP A 141 21.15 -6.59 -13.50
CA ASP A 141 19.68 -6.49 -13.63
C ASP A 141 19.19 -6.19 -15.07
N ALA A 142 20.01 -5.56 -15.91
CA ALA A 142 19.61 -5.20 -17.28
C ALA A 142 19.34 -6.44 -18.17
N THR A 143 19.95 -7.59 -17.86
CA THR A 143 19.68 -8.85 -18.56
C THR A 143 18.52 -9.64 -17.96
N GLU A 144 18.15 -9.42 -16.70
CA GLU A 144 17.01 -10.10 -16.07
C GLU A 144 15.66 -9.49 -16.46
N ILE A 145 15.63 -8.20 -16.82
CA ILE A 145 14.44 -7.51 -17.32
C ILE A 145 14.42 -7.55 -18.85
N ASP A 146 14.57 -8.75 -19.44
CA ASP A 146 14.32 -9.01 -20.86
C ASP A 146 12.95 -9.69 -20.99
N ASP A 147 12.00 -8.99 -21.61
CA ASP A 147 10.64 -9.50 -21.82
C ASP A 147 10.03 -8.85 -23.07
N PRO A 148 10.37 -9.40 -24.26
CA PRO A 148 9.92 -8.85 -25.52
C PRO A 148 8.39 -8.79 -25.66
N ASN A 149 7.64 -9.64 -24.93
CA ASN A 149 6.17 -9.64 -24.98
C ASN A 149 5.55 -8.42 -24.30
N HIS A 150 6.30 -7.77 -23.41
CA HIS A 150 5.91 -6.55 -22.68
C HIS A 150 6.81 -5.36 -23.02
N GLY A 151 7.50 -5.43 -24.16
CA GLY A 151 8.28 -4.32 -24.69
C GLY A 151 9.64 -4.08 -24.04
N TRP A 152 10.15 -5.04 -23.27
CA TRP A 152 11.45 -4.95 -22.61
C TRP A 152 12.53 -5.66 -23.42
N ARG A 153 13.62 -4.95 -23.76
CA ARG A 153 14.83 -5.52 -24.36
C ARG A 153 16.08 -4.95 -23.71
N ASN A 154 16.98 -5.83 -23.27
CA ASN A 154 18.23 -5.44 -22.60
C ASN A 154 18.01 -4.43 -21.45
N GLY A 155 16.96 -4.65 -20.66
CA GLY A 155 16.64 -3.82 -19.48
C GLY A 155 15.97 -2.49 -19.79
N MET A 156 15.70 -2.21 -21.07
CA MET A 156 15.05 -0.99 -21.53
C MET A 156 13.64 -1.31 -22.05
N GLN A 157 12.66 -0.48 -21.68
CA GLN A 157 11.33 -0.54 -22.30
C GLN A 157 11.35 0.19 -23.63
N ILE A 158 11.39 -0.57 -24.72
CA ILE A 158 11.42 -0.07 -26.10
C ILE A 158 10.01 0.06 -26.69
N ASP A 159 9.06 -0.76 -26.24
CA ASP A 159 7.65 -0.70 -26.65
C ASP A 159 6.80 -0.34 -25.42
N PRO A 160 6.05 0.78 -25.46
CA PRO A 160 5.25 1.20 -24.31
C PRO A 160 4.00 0.32 -24.14
N PRO A 161 3.48 0.20 -22.90
CA PRO A 161 2.16 -0.37 -22.67
C PRO A 161 1.08 0.44 -23.38
N ASN A 162 -0.02 -0.24 -23.72
CA ASN A 162 -1.24 0.46 -24.11
C ASN A 162 -1.87 1.19 -22.91
N ASN A 163 -2.81 2.11 -23.19
CA ASN A 163 -3.45 2.93 -22.14
C ASN A 163 -4.12 2.09 -21.04
N ASP A 164 -4.68 0.94 -21.40
CA ASP A 164 -5.41 0.08 -20.46
C ASP A 164 -4.47 -0.68 -19.51
N ALA A 165 -3.31 -1.14 -20.01
CA ALA A 165 -2.23 -1.67 -19.18
C ALA A 165 -1.69 -0.60 -18.22
N ILE A 166 -1.54 0.66 -18.67
CA ILE A 166 -1.15 1.78 -17.81
C ILE A 166 -2.21 2.06 -16.74
N ARG A 167 -3.50 2.02 -17.09
CA ARG A 167 -4.60 2.31 -16.16
C ARG A 167 -4.78 1.25 -15.10
N ARG A 168 -4.42 -0.01 -15.37
CA ARG A 168 -4.69 -1.14 -14.48
C ARG A 168 -4.06 -1.00 -13.07
N PRO A 169 -2.75 -0.70 -12.90
CA PRO A 169 -2.18 -0.44 -11.57
C PRO A 169 -2.77 0.79 -10.87
N HIS A 170 -3.33 1.72 -11.65
CA HIS A 170 -3.96 2.95 -11.19
C HIS A 170 -5.47 2.82 -10.95
N ALA A 171 -6.03 1.61 -11.01
CA ALA A 171 -7.47 1.43 -10.86
C ALA A 171 -7.97 1.90 -9.48
N THR A 172 -9.19 2.41 -9.49
CA THR A 172 -9.83 3.09 -8.37
C THR A 172 -10.07 2.19 -7.15
N VAL A 173 -9.73 2.71 -5.97
CA VAL A 173 -10.17 2.20 -4.67
C VAL A 173 -11.38 3.02 -4.25
N SER A 174 -12.55 2.39 -4.33
CA SER A 174 -13.81 2.94 -3.83
C SER A 174 -14.44 1.91 -2.89
N ILE A 175 -14.22 2.13 -1.59
CA ILE A 175 -14.71 1.24 -0.53
C ILE A 175 -15.59 2.03 0.43
N LYS A 176 -16.70 1.42 0.83
CA LYS A 176 -17.57 1.96 1.87
C LYS A 176 -17.08 1.41 3.21
N ILE A 177 -16.46 2.26 4.01
CA ILE A 177 -16.04 1.91 5.37
C ILE A 177 -17.30 1.66 6.23
N PRO A 178 -17.51 0.45 6.78
CA PRO A 178 -18.67 0.14 7.61
C PRO A 178 -18.76 1.08 8.82
N LYS A 179 -19.99 1.41 9.23
CA LYS A 179 -20.22 2.30 10.38
C LYS A 179 -19.67 1.73 11.68
N GLU A 180 -19.65 0.41 11.77
CA GLU A 180 -19.24 -0.43 12.88
C GLU A 180 -17.70 -0.52 12.99
N THR A 181 -16.97 -0.10 11.94
CA THR A 181 -15.50 -0.01 11.99
C THR A 181 -15.10 0.87 13.17
N PRO A 182 -14.25 0.38 14.09
CA PRO A 182 -13.91 1.13 15.29
C PRO A 182 -13.11 2.39 14.95
N LYS A 183 -13.21 3.38 15.84
CA LYS A 183 -12.33 4.55 15.78
C LYS A 183 -10.94 4.16 16.30
N VAL A 184 -9.91 4.78 15.75
CA VAL A 184 -8.51 4.55 16.12
C VAL A 184 -7.91 5.86 16.60
N GLU A 185 -7.92 6.06 17.92
CA GLU A 185 -7.41 7.28 18.55
C GLU A 185 -5.88 7.36 18.54
N ALA A 186 -5.19 6.23 18.42
CA ALA A 186 -3.73 6.21 18.45
C ALA A 186 -3.08 6.87 17.22
N VAL A 187 -3.78 6.90 16.08
CA VAL A 187 -3.26 7.39 14.80
C VAL A 187 -3.42 8.90 14.72
N THR A 188 -2.30 9.59 14.53
CA THR A 188 -2.21 11.06 14.43
C THR A 188 -1.68 11.55 13.09
N ALA A 189 -1.10 10.67 12.29
CA ALA A 189 -0.63 10.99 10.95
C ALA A 189 -1.07 9.92 9.93
N PHE A 190 -1.47 10.35 8.73
CA PHE A 190 -1.86 9.46 7.64
C PHE A 190 -1.03 9.73 6.39
N LEU A 191 -0.44 8.67 5.82
CA LEU A 191 0.43 8.75 4.65
C LEU A 191 -0.13 7.88 3.51
N LEU A 192 -0.22 8.47 2.33
CA LEU A 192 -0.52 7.79 1.07
C LEU A 192 0.40 8.37 -0.01
N ARG A 193 1.51 7.66 -0.26
CA ARG A 193 2.63 8.14 -1.08
C ARG A 193 2.58 7.62 -2.51
N ARG A 194 3.38 8.18 -3.42
CA ARG A 194 3.39 7.84 -4.86
C ARG A 194 3.67 6.37 -5.17
N GLN A 195 4.32 5.61 -4.30
CA GLN A 195 4.45 4.16 -4.53
C GLN A 195 3.10 3.45 -4.58
N CYS A 196 2.06 3.99 -3.91
CA CYS A 196 0.69 3.56 -4.09
C CYS A 196 0.18 4.08 -5.42
N ARG A 197 0.13 3.19 -6.41
CA ARG A 197 -0.39 3.53 -7.74
C ARG A 197 -1.91 3.60 -7.78
N ARG A 198 -2.58 2.89 -6.88
CA ARG A 198 -4.04 2.85 -6.78
C ARG A 198 -4.62 4.23 -6.48
N GLN A 199 -5.66 4.60 -7.21
CA GLN A 199 -6.32 5.90 -7.05
C GLN A 199 -7.42 5.81 -5.99
N TRP A 200 -7.27 6.53 -4.88
CA TRP A 200 -8.22 6.48 -3.77
C TRP A 200 -9.33 7.50 -3.91
N ASP A 201 -10.57 7.03 -4.02
CA ASP A 201 -11.75 7.87 -4.13
C ASP A 201 -11.85 8.86 -2.95
N PRO A 202 -12.13 10.16 -3.19
CA PRO A 202 -12.20 11.16 -2.12
C PRO A 202 -13.22 10.81 -1.03
N SER A 203 -14.38 10.23 -1.41
CA SER A 203 -15.40 9.84 -0.42
C SER A 203 -14.91 8.69 0.46
N THR A 204 -14.13 7.77 -0.12
CA THR A 204 -13.47 6.69 0.63
C THR A 204 -12.49 7.27 1.66
N LEU A 205 -11.61 8.19 1.25
CA LEU A 205 -10.66 8.85 2.15
C LEU A 205 -11.37 9.64 3.25
N SER A 206 -12.43 10.38 2.93
CA SER A 206 -13.25 11.09 3.92
C SER A 206 -13.81 10.13 4.97
N CYS A 207 -14.40 9.01 4.54
CA CYS A 207 -14.93 8.00 5.44
C CYS A 207 -13.84 7.34 6.30
N LEU A 208 -12.67 7.11 5.74
CA LEU A 208 -11.53 6.53 6.44
C LEU A 208 -10.99 7.49 7.52
N TRP A 209 -10.78 8.77 7.18
CA TRP A 209 -10.24 9.76 8.10
C TRP A 209 -11.21 10.08 9.24
N LYS A 210 -12.53 10.01 9.03
CA LYS A 210 -13.53 10.09 10.11
C LYS A 210 -13.39 8.99 11.18
N LYS A 211 -12.67 7.90 10.89
CA LYS A 211 -12.34 6.84 11.85
C LYS A 211 -11.03 7.09 12.60
N LEU A 212 -10.33 8.18 12.31
CA LEU A 212 -9.06 8.60 12.92
C LEU A 212 -9.27 9.93 13.67
N PRO A 213 -9.93 9.94 14.85
CA PRO A 213 -10.38 11.17 15.50
C PRO A 213 -9.26 12.08 16.04
N GLN A 214 -8.02 11.60 16.10
CA GLN A 214 -6.85 12.35 16.55
C GLN A 214 -5.91 12.66 15.38
N LEU A 215 -6.40 12.62 14.14
CA LEU A 215 -5.60 12.87 12.95
C LEU A 215 -5.20 14.34 12.87
N GLU A 216 -3.90 14.61 12.96
CA GLU A 216 -3.32 15.96 12.96
C GLU A 216 -2.62 16.29 11.63
N SER A 217 -2.14 15.27 10.91
CA SER A 217 -1.41 15.46 9.66
C SER A 217 -1.76 14.42 8.60
N ILE A 218 -1.85 14.89 7.36
CA ILE A 218 -2.12 14.08 6.18
C ILE A 218 -1.05 14.40 5.15
N MET A 219 -0.39 13.37 4.63
CA MET A 219 0.48 13.45 3.46
C MET A 219 -0.10 12.57 2.37
N TYR A 220 -0.64 13.20 1.33
CA TYR A 220 -1.23 12.51 0.20
C TYR A 220 -0.56 12.96 -1.11
N GLU A 221 0.03 11.99 -1.82
CA GLU A 221 0.73 12.21 -3.09
C GLU A 221 0.01 11.46 -4.23
N PRO A 222 -1.12 12.00 -4.75
CA PRO A 222 -1.89 11.35 -5.80
C PRO A 222 -1.11 11.25 -7.12
N TRP A 223 -1.50 10.26 -7.94
CA TRP A 223 -1.16 10.25 -9.35
C TRP A 223 -2.18 11.07 -10.13
N GLN A 224 -1.73 11.72 -11.19
CA GLN A 224 -2.64 12.30 -12.17
C GLN A 224 -3.23 11.17 -13.01
N LEU A 225 -4.55 11.20 -13.23
CA LEU A 225 -5.19 10.25 -14.11
C LEU A 225 -4.76 10.55 -15.55
N TYR A 226 -4.66 9.51 -16.35
CA TYR A 226 -4.42 9.66 -17.79
C TYR A 226 -5.56 10.44 -18.46
N ASP A 227 -6.79 10.25 -18.00
CA ASP A 227 -7.95 10.99 -18.46
C ASP A 227 -8.14 12.25 -17.62
N LYS A 228 -7.75 13.38 -18.20
CA LYS A 228 -7.81 14.70 -17.55
C LYS A 228 -9.25 15.14 -17.29
N ASP A 229 -10.18 14.82 -18.18
CA ASP A 229 -11.58 15.23 -18.02
C ASP A 229 -12.21 14.50 -16.84
N ILE A 230 -11.95 13.20 -16.70
CA ILE A 230 -12.37 12.42 -15.52
C ILE A 230 -11.73 13.00 -14.25
N GLN A 231 -10.44 13.34 -14.28
CA GLN A 231 -9.76 13.95 -13.13
C GLN A 231 -10.41 15.27 -12.71
N TYR A 232 -10.54 16.22 -13.64
CA TYR A 232 -11.08 17.56 -13.38
C TYR A 232 -12.54 17.55 -12.94
N LEU A 233 -13.37 16.69 -13.55
CA LEU A 233 -14.82 16.73 -13.31
C LEU A 233 -15.26 15.91 -12.11
N LEU A 234 -14.63 14.76 -11.85
CA LEU A 234 -15.14 13.80 -10.86
C LEU A 234 -14.29 13.72 -9.60
N TRP A 235 -12.99 14.01 -9.69
CA TRP A 235 -12.04 13.73 -8.60
C TRP A 235 -11.52 14.99 -7.93
N GLU A 236 -11.08 15.98 -8.71
CA GLU A 236 -10.55 17.22 -8.17
C GLU A 236 -11.52 17.97 -7.25
N PRO A 237 -12.83 18.10 -7.56
CA PRO A 237 -13.77 18.74 -6.65
C PRO A 237 -13.83 18.06 -5.28
N GLY A 238 -13.84 16.72 -5.26
CA GLY A 238 -13.85 15.94 -4.02
C GLY A 238 -12.54 16.05 -3.24
N TYR A 239 -11.40 16.08 -3.91
CA TYR A 239 -10.11 16.31 -3.24
C TYR A 239 -9.98 17.74 -2.70
N LEU A 240 -10.47 18.75 -3.44
CA LEU A 240 -10.51 20.12 -2.97
C LEU A 240 -11.42 20.25 -1.75
N GLU A 241 -12.58 19.59 -1.73
CA GLU A 241 -13.44 19.53 -0.56
C GLU A 241 -12.71 18.92 0.64
N LEU A 242 -12.03 17.77 0.45
CA LEU A 242 -11.22 17.12 1.48
C LEU A 242 -10.12 18.02 2.05
N ILE A 243 -9.43 18.80 1.21
CA ILE A 243 -8.37 19.71 1.65
C ILE A 243 -8.95 20.88 2.45
N ASN A 244 -10.14 21.35 2.07
CA ASN A 244 -10.78 22.52 2.66
C ASN A 244 -11.69 22.21 3.86
N THR A 245 -11.98 20.94 4.14
CA THR A 245 -12.73 20.52 5.33
C THR A 245 -11.78 20.01 6.41
N PRO A 246 -11.69 20.68 7.57
CA PRO A 246 -10.97 20.14 8.72
C PRO A 246 -11.56 18.79 9.13
N THR A 247 -10.70 17.80 9.37
CA THR A 247 -11.06 16.48 9.92
C THR A 247 -11.52 16.55 11.37
#